data_AF-A0A831YD98-F1
#
_entry.id   AF-A0A831YD98-F1
#
_cell.length_a   1.000
_cell.length_b   1.000
_cell.length_c   1.000
_cell.angle_alpha   90.00
_cell.angle_beta   90.00
_cell.angle_gamma   90.00
#
_symmetry.space_group_name_H-M   'P 1'
#
loop_
_entity.id
_entity.type
_entity.pdbx_description
1 polymer ?
#
loop_
_entity_poly.entity_id
_entity_poly.type
_entity_poly.pdbx_seq_one_letter_code
_entity_poly.pdbx_strand_id
1 'polypeptide(L)'
;MSVRLSFDVYSCVRVYYRYADCKKCVEVCPVENTIILENDRIKVNYESCINCGACVGNCPTESFKIQGFDLVEFYTKFIEEDGNLISCKLNVPCLSALDESYLSAMCIEKQNDLVLDIKHCYNCSIGKQLDLIKANAEKANYILQSAGVDYRVKLEEIGYEREEKQENKRRAFLKMFVKQTASLA
;
A
#
# COMPACT_ATOMS: atom_id res chain seq x y z
N MET A 1 1.76 -4.46 -16.66
CA MET A 1 0.83 -5.36 -15.93
C MET A 1 -0.13 -4.47 -15.18
N SER A 2 -1.43 -4.54 -15.46
CA SER A 2 -2.42 -3.76 -14.70
C SER A 2 -2.51 -4.34 -13.30
N VAL A 3 -2.11 -3.54 -12.31
CA VAL A 3 -2.37 -3.80 -10.89
C VAL A 3 -3.88 -3.97 -10.74
N ARG A 4 -4.33 -5.06 -10.10
CA ARG A 4 -5.74 -5.36 -9.90
C ARG A 4 -6.00 -5.72 -8.44
N LEU A 5 -7.00 -5.09 -7.86
CA LEU A 5 -7.56 -5.45 -6.57
C LEU A 5 -8.32 -6.79 -6.66
N SER A 6 -8.18 -7.64 -5.65
CA SER A 6 -9.06 -8.78 -5.40
C SER A 6 -9.66 -8.68 -4.00
N PHE A 7 -10.88 -9.20 -3.85
CA PHE A 7 -11.59 -9.26 -2.58
C PHE A 7 -11.97 -10.71 -2.30
N ASP A 8 -11.43 -11.27 -1.22
CA ASP A 8 -11.82 -12.57 -0.69
C ASP A 8 -13.03 -12.42 0.23
N VAL A 9 -14.19 -12.76 -0.34
CA VAL A 9 -15.48 -12.70 0.33
C VAL A 9 -15.48 -13.59 1.58
N TYR A 10 -14.79 -14.73 1.54
CA TYR A 10 -14.80 -15.68 2.66
C TYR A 10 -14.06 -15.12 3.86
N SER A 11 -13.00 -14.34 3.67
CA SER A 11 -12.28 -13.72 4.80
C SER A 11 -13.01 -12.53 5.42
N CYS A 12 -14.12 -12.05 4.83
CA CYS A 12 -14.82 -10.87 5.32
C CYS A 12 -15.69 -11.18 6.56
N VAL A 13 -15.48 -10.43 7.64
CA VAL A 13 -16.23 -10.59 8.91
C VAL A 13 -17.76 -10.49 8.73
N ARG A 14 -18.24 -9.70 7.77
CA ARG A 14 -19.69 -9.57 7.50
C ARG A 14 -20.32 -10.83 6.90
N VAL A 15 -19.52 -11.73 6.32
CA VAL A 15 -20.02 -12.98 5.74
C VAL A 15 -20.28 -14.02 6.83
N TYR A 16 -19.41 -14.10 7.84
CA TYR A 16 -19.59 -15.02 8.97
C TYR A 16 -20.51 -14.47 10.05
N TYR A 17 -20.49 -13.16 10.29
CA TYR A 17 -21.21 -12.54 11.40
C TYR A 17 -22.26 -11.57 10.89
N ARG A 18 -23.53 -12.00 10.96
CA ARG A 18 -24.71 -11.24 10.50
C ARG A 18 -24.79 -9.82 11.08
N TYR A 19 -24.35 -9.62 12.32
CA TYR A 19 -24.42 -8.35 13.04
C TYR A 19 -23.09 -7.59 13.04
N ALA A 20 -22.15 -7.94 12.15
CA ALA A 20 -20.91 -7.18 12.06
C ALA A 20 -21.16 -5.79 11.42
N ASP A 21 -20.82 -4.74 12.15
CA ASP A 21 -20.94 -3.35 11.69
C ASP A 21 -19.71 -2.86 10.90
N CYS A 22 -18.77 -3.77 10.58
CA CYS A 22 -17.54 -3.40 9.89
C CYS A 22 -17.85 -2.84 8.48
N LYS A 23 -17.38 -1.61 8.24
CA LYS A 23 -17.46 -0.90 6.94
C LYS A 23 -16.17 -0.14 6.60
N LYS A 24 -15.05 -0.47 7.27
CA LYS A 24 -13.77 0.24 7.11
C LYS A 24 -13.34 0.39 5.65
N CYS A 25 -13.45 -0.68 4.84
CA CYS A 25 -13.06 -0.64 3.42
C CYS A 25 -13.91 0.33 2.57
N VAL A 26 -15.17 0.56 2.94
CA VAL A 26 -16.06 1.56 2.32
C VAL A 26 -15.62 2.96 2.75
N GLU A 27 -15.33 3.15 4.04
CA GLU A 27 -14.97 4.44 4.63
C GLU A 27 -13.62 4.98 4.14
N VAL A 28 -12.64 4.10 3.93
CA VAL A 28 -11.29 4.48 3.48
C VAL A 28 -11.14 4.55 1.96
N CYS A 29 -12.18 4.18 1.20
CA CYS A 29 -12.13 4.20 -0.25
C CYS A 29 -12.20 5.66 -0.75
N PRO A 30 -11.21 6.15 -1.52
CA PRO A 30 -11.19 7.55 -1.93
C PRO A 30 -12.05 7.81 -3.18
N VAL A 31 -12.48 6.75 -3.85
CA VAL A 31 -13.32 6.80 -5.04
C VAL A 31 -14.74 6.41 -4.65
N GLU A 32 -15.65 7.34 -4.87
CA GLU A 32 -17.06 7.15 -4.54
C GLU A 32 -17.64 5.96 -5.30
N ASN A 33 -18.46 5.17 -4.62
CA ASN A 33 -19.14 3.99 -5.16
C ASN A 33 -18.22 2.87 -5.69
N THR A 34 -16.90 2.92 -5.44
CA THR A 34 -15.99 1.81 -5.78
C THR A 34 -16.16 0.63 -4.84
N ILE A 35 -16.25 0.87 -3.53
CA ILE A 35 -16.57 -0.16 -2.53
C ILE A 35 -17.82 0.31 -1.80
N ILE A 36 -18.87 -0.50 -1.86
CA ILE A 36 -20.17 -0.18 -1.26
C ILE A 36 -20.64 -1.31 -0.35
N LEU A 37 -21.49 -0.96 0.60
CA LEU A 37 -22.25 -1.91 1.40
C LEU A 37 -23.66 -2.01 0.81
N GLU A 38 -24.01 -3.19 0.28
CA GLU A 38 -25.33 -3.45 -0.28
C GLU A 38 -25.86 -4.79 0.25
N ASN A 39 -27.07 -4.80 0.81
CA ASN A 39 -27.68 -6.00 1.42
C ASN A 39 -26.74 -6.71 2.42
N ASP A 40 -26.14 -5.94 3.33
CA ASP A 40 -25.18 -6.45 4.33
C ASP A 40 -23.91 -7.09 3.75
N ARG A 41 -23.60 -6.86 2.49
CA ARG A 41 -22.41 -7.42 1.84
C ARG A 41 -21.59 -6.32 1.18
N ILE A 42 -20.28 -6.51 1.22
CA ILE A 42 -19.35 -5.65 0.49
C ILE A 42 -19.44 -6.00 -0.99
N LYS A 43 -19.64 -4.98 -1.82
CA LYS A 43 -19.51 -5.08 -3.28
C LYS A 43 -18.41 -4.14 -3.76
N VAL A 44 -17.67 -4.59 -4.78
CA VAL A 44 -16.53 -3.88 -5.35
C VAL A 44 -16.78 -3.66 -6.84
N ASN A 45 -16.75 -2.40 -7.27
CA ASN A 45 -16.68 -2.03 -8.68
C ASN A 45 -15.20 -1.91 -9.09
N TYR A 46 -14.67 -2.99 -9.66
CA TYR A 46 -13.27 -3.09 -10.06
C TYR A 46 -12.87 -2.12 -11.19
N GLU A 47 -13.82 -1.62 -11.99
CA GLU A 47 -13.52 -0.69 -13.10
C GLU A 47 -13.17 0.71 -12.59
N SER A 48 -13.75 1.11 -11.46
CA SER A 48 -13.46 2.40 -10.81
C SER A 48 -12.28 2.32 -9.83
N CYS A 49 -11.75 1.13 -9.57
CA CYS A 49 -10.67 0.94 -8.63
C CYS A 49 -9.35 1.50 -9.17
N ILE A 50 -8.77 2.44 -8.42
CA ILE A 50 -7.48 3.07 -8.71
C ILE A 50 -6.28 2.35 -8.07
N ASN A 51 -6.51 1.20 -7.43
CA ASN A 51 -5.49 0.37 -6.80
C ASN A 51 -4.61 1.09 -5.75
N CYS A 52 -5.20 2.00 -4.95
CA CYS A 52 -4.44 2.71 -3.92
C CYS A 52 -4.06 1.83 -2.72
N GLY A 53 -4.78 0.73 -2.45
CA GLY A 53 -4.46 -0.17 -1.34
C GLY A 53 -5.02 0.22 0.02
N ALA A 54 -5.78 1.31 0.14
CA ALA A 54 -6.38 1.71 1.41
C ALA A 54 -7.23 0.61 2.06
N CYS A 55 -8.03 -0.11 1.26
CA CYS A 55 -8.81 -1.24 1.76
C CYS A 55 -7.97 -2.46 2.16
N VAL A 56 -6.72 -2.58 1.67
CA VAL A 56 -5.81 -3.68 2.03
C VAL A 56 -5.33 -3.49 3.46
N GLY A 57 -4.71 -2.35 3.78
CA GLY A 57 -4.17 -2.09 5.11
C GLY A 57 -5.22 -1.87 6.20
N ASN A 58 -6.39 -1.31 5.85
CA ASN A 58 -7.42 -0.97 6.84
C ASN A 58 -8.45 -2.10 7.04
N CYS A 59 -8.36 -3.23 6.32
CA CYS A 59 -9.24 -4.37 6.53
C CYS A 59 -8.68 -5.24 7.67
N PRO A 60 -9.39 -5.37 8.81
CA PRO A 60 -8.89 -6.10 9.98
C PRO A 60 -8.76 -7.61 9.75
N THR A 61 -9.38 -8.11 8.68
CA THR A 61 -9.34 -9.52 8.26
C THR A 61 -8.57 -9.71 6.96
N GLU A 62 -7.80 -8.70 6.52
CA GLU A 62 -6.94 -8.73 5.33
C GLU A 62 -7.62 -9.31 4.08
N SER A 63 -8.93 -9.04 3.93
CA SER A 63 -9.75 -9.67 2.89
C SER A 63 -9.52 -9.08 1.50
N PHE A 64 -8.68 -8.06 1.37
CA PHE A 64 -8.34 -7.42 0.10
C PHE A 64 -6.88 -7.68 -0.25
N LYS A 65 -6.59 -7.93 -1.53
CA LYS A 65 -5.22 -8.07 -2.03
C LYS A 65 -5.03 -7.25 -3.31
N ILE A 66 -3.81 -6.78 -3.54
CA ILE A 66 -3.46 -6.07 -4.77
C ILE A 66 -2.43 -6.88 -5.54
N GLN A 67 -2.69 -7.16 -6.82
CA GLN A 67 -1.69 -7.82 -7.66
C GLN A 67 -0.43 -6.97 -7.79
N GLY A 68 0.71 -7.54 -7.39
CA GLY A 68 2.01 -6.85 -7.41
C GLY A 68 2.35 -6.11 -6.10
N PHE A 69 1.47 -6.14 -5.10
CA PHE A 69 1.76 -5.66 -3.75
C PHE A 69 1.05 -6.54 -2.73
N ASP A 70 1.83 -7.31 -1.98
CA ASP A 70 1.37 -8.02 -0.80
C ASP A 70 1.85 -7.29 0.45
N LEU A 71 0.92 -6.92 1.33
CA LEU A 71 1.21 -6.08 2.49
C LEU A 71 2.06 -6.81 3.53
N VAL A 72 1.81 -8.10 3.73
CA VAL A 72 2.54 -8.92 4.70
C VAL A 72 3.96 -9.20 4.20
N GLU A 73 4.11 -9.48 2.91
CA GLU A 73 5.41 -9.63 2.27
C GLU A 73 6.19 -8.31 2.32
N PHE A 74 5.54 -7.19 2.02
CA PHE A 74 6.14 -5.85 2.15
C PHE A 74 6.60 -5.59 3.58
N TYR A 75 5.74 -5.82 4.57
CA TYR A 75 6.08 -5.64 5.98
C TYR A 75 7.33 -6.43 6.35
N THR A 76 7.34 -7.73 6.10
CA THR A 76 8.46 -8.62 6.45
C THR A 76 9.77 -8.14 5.84
N LYS A 77 9.78 -7.87 4.53
CA LYS A 77 10.98 -7.39 3.83
C LYS A 77 11.43 -6.03 4.33
N PHE A 78 10.48 -5.12 4.54
CA PHE A 78 10.77 -3.78 4.99
C PHE A 78 11.45 -3.80 6.36
N ILE A 79 11.02 -4.65 7.31
CA ILE A 79 11.68 -4.82 8.61
C ILE A 79 13.14 -5.27 8.45
N GLU A 80 13.41 -6.21 7.55
CA GLU A 80 14.75 -6.76 7.30
C GLU A 80 15.73 -5.78 6.62
N GLU A 81 15.21 -4.81 5.86
CA GLU A 81 16.03 -3.79 5.20
C GLU A 81 16.45 -2.66 6.17
N ASP A 82 17.66 -2.09 6.02
CA ASP A 82 18.12 -0.98 6.87
C ASP A 82 17.32 0.34 6.68
N GLY A 83 16.54 0.45 5.60
CA GLY A 83 15.79 1.64 5.26
C GLY A 83 14.59 1.90 6.17
N ASN A 84 14.25 3.18 6.33
CA ASN A 84 13.07 3.65 7.08
C ASN A 84 12.16 4.56 6.24
N LEU A 85 12.38 4.63 4.92
CA LEU A 85 11.60 5.46 4.00
C LEU A 85 10.50 4.63 3.32
N ILE A 86 9.27 5.12 3.39
CA ILE A 86 8.14 4.59 2.63
C ILE A 86 7.65 5.68 1.67
N SER A 87 7.53 5.32 0.39
CA SER A 87 7.04 6.24 -0.65
C SER A 87 6.22 5.49 -1.69
N CYS A 88 5.19 6.16 -2.23
CA CYS A 88 4.36 5.63 -3.32
C CYS A 88 5.13 5.48 -4.65
N LYS A 89 6.34 6.05 -4.73
CA LYS A 89 7.26 5.87 -5.86
C LYS A 89 8.40 4.90 -5.56
N LEU A 90 8.47 4.37 -4.33
CA LEU A 90 9.54 3.48 -3.89
C LEU A 90 9.05 2.05 -3.68
N ASN A 91 8.17 1.81 -2.71
CA ASN A 91 7.95 0.48 -2.14
C ASN A 91 6.48 0.13 -1.82
N VAL A 92 5.57 1.09 -1.92
CA VAL A 92 4.13 0.86 -1.72
C VAL A 92 3.32 1.43 -2.89
N PRO A 93 2.11 0.92 -3.18
CA PRO A 93 1.21 1.53 -4.17
C PRO A 93 0.72 2.92 -3.71
N CYS A 94 0.48 3.07 -2.41
CA CYS A 94 0.17 4.32 -1.74
C CYS A 94 0.50 4.17 -0.25
N LEU A 95 0.79 5.28 0.43
CA LEU A 95 0.94 5.29 1.88
C LEU A 95 -0.34 4.87 2.61
N SER A 96 -1.52 5.09 2.00
CA SER A 96 -2.81 4.67 2.56
C SER A 96 -2.96 3.15 2.68
N ALA A 97 -2.10 2.35 2.03
CA ALA A 97 -2.06 0.90 2.17
C ALA A 97 -1.55 0.43 3.55
N LEU A 98 -1.12 1.36 4.40
CA LEU A 98 -0.65 1.11 5.76
C LEU A 98 -1.62 1.78 6.75
N ASP A 99 -2.12 1.01 7.71
CA ASP A 99 -2.90 1.53 8.82
C ASP A 99 -1.99 1.88 10.01
N GLU A 100 -2.59 2.41 11.08
CA GLU A 100 -1.88 2.72 12.32
C GLU A 100 -1.14 1.53 12.94
N SER A 101 -1.66 0.32 12.75
CA SER A 101 -1.11 -0.93 13.31
C SER A 101 0.21 -1.28 12.63
N TYR A 102 0.24 -1.29 11.28
CA TYR A 102 1.47 -1.55 10.53
C TYR A 102 2.52 -0.47 10.77
N LEU A 103 2.11 0.81 10.76
CA LEU A 103 3.04 1.93 10.97
C LEU A 103 3.71 1.88 12.35
N SER A 104 2.92 1.67 13.41
CA SER A 104 3.45 1.57 14.77
C SER A 104 4.31 0.31 14.95
N ALA A 105 3.88 -0.84 14.42
CA ALA A 105 4.67 -2.06 14.45
C ALA A 105 6.02 -1.89 13.75
N MET A 106 6.05 -1.27 12.56
CA MET A 106 7.30 -1.02 11.83
C MET A 106 8.27 -0.13 12.60
N CYS A 107 7.80 0.93 13.25
CA CYS A 107 8.64 1.76 14.12
C CYS A 107 9.21 0.96 15.29
N ILE A 108 8.39 0.12 15.94
CA ILE A 108 8.80 -0.68 17.11
C ILE A 108 9.85 -1.71 16.73
N GLU A 109 9.59 -2.50 15.69
CA GLU A 109 10.51 -3.55 15.23
C GLU A 109 11.84 -2.96 14.74
N LYS A 110 11.82 -1.82 14.05
CA LYS A 110 13.04 -1.14 13.59
C LYS A 110 13.75 -0.33 14.67
N GLN A 111 13.07 -0.02 15.78
CA GLN A 111 13.54 0.88 16.82
C GLN A 111 14.02 2.24 16.26
N ASN A 112 13.34 2.74 15.24
CA ASN A 112 13.73 3.96 14.51
C ASN A 112 12.50 4.71 14.00
N ASP A 113 12.67 6.00 13.72
CA ASP A 113 11.65 6.80 13.06
C ASP A 113 11.32 6.21 11.69
N LEU A 114 10.03 6.20 11.36
CA LEU A 114 9.55 5.83 10.04
C LEU A 114 9.21 7.10 9.27
N VAL A 115 9.72 7.24 8.05
CA VAL A 115 9.49 8.43 7.22
C VAL A 115 8.56 8.09 6.08
N LEU A 116 7.42 8.79 6.01
CA LEU A 116 6.45 8.70 4.94
C LEU A 116 6.63 9.90 3.99
N ASP A 117 7.00 9.62 2.74
CA ASP A 117 7.18 10.64 1.70
C ASP A 117 5.84 11.09 1.11
N ILE A 118 5.40 12.28 1.49
CA ILE A 118 4.10 12.84 1.08
C ILE A 118 4.19 13.85 -0.06
N LYS A 119 5.38 14.13 -0.62
CA LYS A 119 5.50 15.18 -1.66
C LYS A 119 4.59 14.91 -2.86
N HIS A 120 4.49 13.64 -3.27
CA HIS A 120 3.66 13.22 -4.39
C HIS A 120 2.15 13.29 -4.08
N CYS A 121 1.75 13.32 -2.80
CA CYS A 121 0.34 13.38 -2.39
C CYS A 121 -0.32 14.70 -2.78
N TYR A 122 0.40 15.83 -2.72
CA TYR A 122 -0.14 17.15 -3.05
C TYR A 122 -0.56 17.30 -4.51
N ASN A 123 0.06 16.54 -5.41
CA ASN A 123 -0.22 16.54 -6.85
C ASN A 123 -0.91 15.26 -7.31
N CYS A 124 -1.35 14.41 -6.37
CA CYS A 124 -1.96 13.13 -6.70
C CYS A 124 -3.44 13.32 -7.05
N SER A 125 -3.89 12.68 -8.13
CA SER A 125 -5.32 12.59 -8.49
C SER A 125 -6.18 11.91 -7.40
N ILE A 126 -5.52 11.28 -6.43
CA ILE A 126 -6.11 10.58 -5.27
C ILE A 126 -6.06 11.47 -4.01
N GLY A 127 -5.80 12.78 -4.12
CA GLY A 127 -5.50 13.72 -3.02
C GLY A 127 -6.39 13.65 -1.77
N LYS A 128 -7.61 13.10 -1.86
CA LYS A 128 -8.47 12.74 -0.72
C LYS A 128 -7.83 11.77 0.30
N GLN A 129 -6.78 11.04 -0.07
CA GLN A 129 -6.11 10.09 0.84
C GLN A 129 -5.12 10.72 1.82
N LEU A 130 -4.68 11.96 1.60
CA LEU A 130 -3.68 12.59 2.48
C LEU A 130 -4.20 12.70 3.92
N ASP A 131 -5.49 12.97 4.10
CA ASP A 131 -6.10 13.06 5.43
C ASP A 131 -6.16 11.69 6.12
N LEU A 132 -6.42 10.60 5.38
CA LEU A 132 -6.34 9.25 5.94
C LEU A 132 -4.91 8.91 6.36
N ILE A 133 -3.92 9.24 5.53
CA ILE A 133 -2.50 8.99 5.82
C ILE A 133 -2.09 9.75 7.09
N LYS A 134 -2.47 11.03 7.21
CA LYS A 134 -2.23 11.84 8.41
C LYS A 134 -2.91 11.23 9.64
N ALA A 135 -4.18 10.88 9.55
CA ALA A 135 -4.92 10.28 10.65
C ALA A 135 -4.29 8.95 11.12
N ASN A 136 -3.85 8.10 10.20
CA ASN A 136 -3.18 6.84 10.55
C ASN A 136 -1.81 7.08 11.19
N ALA A 137 -1.04 8.06 10.72
CA ALA A 137 0.23 8.45 11.33
C ALA A 137 0.03 9.05 12.74
N GLU A 138 -1.00 9.87 12.95
CA GLU A 138 -1.35 10.42 14.26
C GLU A 138 -1.72 9.32 15.26
N LYS A 139 -2.59 8.39 14.86
CA LYS A 139 -2.94 7.23 15.68
C LYS A 139 -1.73 6.34 15.98
N ALA A 140 -0.87 6.09 14.99
CA ALA A 140 0.35 5.32 15.19
C ALA A 140 1.26 6.01 16.22
N ASN A 141 1.45 7.33 16.10
CA ASN A 141 2.23 8.12 17.06
C ASN A 141 1.61 8.12 18.47
N TYR A 142 0.28 8.10 18.59
CA TYR A 142 -0.39 7.91 19.87
C TYR A 142 -0.08 6.54 20.48
N ILE A 143 -0.08 5.46 19.68
CA ILE A 143 0.32 4.10 20.12
C ILE A 143 1.77 4.11 20.59
N LEU A 144 2.69 4.69 19.80
CA LEU A 144 4.11 4.78 20.12
C LEU A 144 4.35 5.56 21.41
N GLN A 145 3.72 6.72 21.57
CA GLN A 145 3.80 7.49 22.80
C GLN A 145 3.30 6.69 24.01
N SER A 146 2.20 5.95 23.85
CA SER A 146 1.63 5.09 24.89
C SER A 146 2.55 3.91 25.24
N ALA A 147 3.34 3.43 24.27
CA ALA A 147 4.36 2.41 24.47
C ALA A 147 5.64 2.94 25.15
N GLY A 148 5.78 4.26 25.34
CA GLY A 148 6.93 4.86 26.02
C GLY A 148 8.22 4.89 25.18
N VAL A 149 8.08 4.86 23.85
CA VAL A 149 9.21 4.87 22.92
C VAL A 149 9.41 6.25 22.31
N ASP A 150 10.63 6.57 21.85
CA ASP A 150 10.97 7.90 21.33
C ASP A 150 10.80 8.05 19.83
N TYR A 151 10.82 6.95 19.08
CA TYR A 151 10.66 6.95 17.62
C TYR A 151 9.21 7.23 17.17
N ARG A 152 9.06 7.87 16.01
CA ARG A 152 7.79 8.38 15.48
C ARG A 152 7.63 8.08 13.99
N VAL A 153 6.38 8.09 13.55
CA VAL A 153 6.02 8.20 12.14
C VAL A 153 6.07 9.68 11.75
N LYS A 154 6.95 10.02 10.80
CA LYS A 154 7.19 11.37 10.29
C LYS A 154 6.66 11.50 8.87
N LEU A 155 6.01 12.62 8.58
CA LEU A 155 5.52 12.97 7.23
C LEU A 155 6.49 14.01 6.64
N GLU A 156 7.17 13.66 5.55
CA GLU A 156 8.21 14.51 4.96
C GLU A 156 7.99 14.69 3.45
N GLU A 157 8.42 15.83 2.89
CA GLU A 157 8.25 16.17 1.47
C GLU A 157 9.49 15.83 0.63
N ILE A 158 9.90 14.56 0.65
CA ILE A 158 11.14 14.11 0.01
C ILE A 158 11.00 14.15 -1.52
N GLY A 159 9.96 13.54 -2.07
CA GLY A 159 9.74 13.43 -3.51
C GLY A 159 10.66 12.42 -4.16
N TYR A 160 10.70 11.21 -3.62
CA TYR A 160 11.53 10.15 -4.18
C TYR A 160 11.16 9.87 -5.64
N GLU A 161 12.17 9.75 -6.49
CA GLU A 161 12.05 9.30 -7.87
C GLU A 161 13.00 8.11 -8.06
N ARG A 162 12.51 7.01 -8.63
CA ARG A 162 13.38 5.87 -8.97
C ARG A 162 14.30 6.31 -10.11
N GLU A 163 15.61 6.20 -9.91
CA GLU A 163 16.56 6.31 -11.01
C GLU A 163 16.26 5.23 -12.05
N GLU A 164 15.92 5.64 -13.28
CA GLU A 164 15.84 4.71 -14.40
C GLU A 164 17.24 4.16 -14.66
N LYS A 165 17.49 2.89 -14.31
CA LYS A 165 18.66 2.17 -14.81
C LYS A 165 18.59 2.22 -16.34
N GLN A 166 19.43 3.06 -16.96
CA GLN A 166 19.67 3.03 -18.40
C GLN A 166 20.16 1.62 -18.75
N GLU A 167 19.24 0.76 -19.17
CA GLU A 167 19.60 -0.51 -19.79
C GLU A 167 20.28 -0.13 -21.11
N ASN A 168 21.60 -0.14 -21.09
CA ASN A 168 22.46 0.30 -22.18
C ASN A 168 21.99 -0.40 -23.47
N LYS A 169 21.35 0.34 -24.40
CA LYS A 169 20.65 -0.19 -25.58
C LYS A 169 21.49 -1.20 -26.38
N ARG A 170 22.82 -1.11 -26.28
CA ARG A 170 23.78 -2.08 -26.84
C ARG A 170 23.57 -3.51 -26.33
N ARG A 171 23.27 -3.74 -25.05
CA ARG A 171 23.02 -5.08 -24.47
C ARG A 171 21.65 -5.65 -24.88
N ALA A 172 20.64 -4.79 -25.04
CA ALA A 172 19.34 -5.19 -25.58
C ALA A 172 19.41 -5.57 -27.06
N PHE A 173 20.19 -4.82 -27.86
CA PHE A 173 20.43 -5.13 -29.27
C PHE A 173 21.15 -6.48 -29.44
N LEU A 174 22.20 -6.75 -28.65
CA LEU A 174 22.91 -8.04 -28.71
C LEU A 174 22.01 -9.25 -28.35
N LYS A 175 21.07 -9.10 -27.40
CA LYS A 175 20.09 -10.16 -27.08
C LYS A 175 19.09 -10.43 -28.20
N MET A 176 18.78 -9.44 -29.05
CA MET A 176 17.95 -9.66 -30.25
C MET A 176 18.68 -10.49 -31.32
N PHE A 177 19.99 -10.29 -31.51
CA PHE A 177 20.76 -11.04 -32.52
C PHE A 177 21.03 -12.49 -32.10
N VAL A 178 21.27 -12.75 -30.81
CA VAL A 178 21.47 -14.13 -30.32
C VAL A 178 20.21 -15.00 -30.51
N LYS A 179 19.01 -14.40 -30.48
CA LYS A 179 17.76 -15.13 -30.71
C LYS A 179 17.52 -15.53 -32.17
N GLN A 180 18.08 -14.81 -33.16
CA GLN A 180 17.90 -15.13 -34.58
C GLN A 180 18.89 -16.20 -35.08
N THR A 181 20.07 -16.32 -34.48
CA THR A 181 21.04 -17.36 -34.87
C THR A 181 20.75 -18.72 -34.25
N ALA A 182 19.96 -18.78 -33.16
CA ALA A 182 19.60 -20.03 -32.50
C ALA A 182 18.43 -20.80 -33.16
N SER A 183 17.82 -20.24 -34.21
CA SER A 183 16.72 -20.88 -34.96
C SER A 183 17.12 -21.33 -36.37
N LEU A 184 18.42 -21.34 -36.70
CA LEU A 184 18.97 -21.78 -37.98
C LEU A 184 20.15 -22.76 -37.83
N ALA A 185 20.23 -23.46 -36.69
CA ALA A 185 21.10 -24.62 -36.48
C ALA A 185 20.26 -25.86 -36.18
#